data_AF-A0A8T6L6F8-F1
#
_entry.id   AF-A0A8T6L6F8-F1
#
_cell.length_a   1.000
_cell.length_b   1.000
_cell.length_c   1.000
_cell.angle_alpha   90.00
_cell.angle_beta   90.00
_cell.angle_gamma   90.00
#
_symmetry.space_group_name_H-M   'P 1'
#
loop_
_entity.id
_entity.type
_entity.pdbx_description
1 polymer ?
#
loop_
_entity_poly.entity_id
_entity_poly.type
_entity_poly.pdbx_seq_one_letter_code
_entity_poly.pdbx_strand_id
1 'polypeptide(L)' 'MDYLPLGNTGLYVSRFCLGAMTFGEKDQKQSAWIGNEGQEAANRMVATCLDAGINFFDTSNAYGYGTSERMLG' A
#
# COMPACT_ATOMS: atom_id res chain seq x y z
N MET A 1 -9.07 12.05 11.41
CA MET A 1 -7.65 11.90 11.06
C MET A 1 -7.00 13.27 11.09
N ASP A 2 -5.78 13.38 11.63
CA ASP A 2 -4.95 14.58 11.51
C ASP A 2 -4.04 14.44 10.29
N TYR A 3 -4.02 15.45 9.42
CA TYR A 3 -3.19 15.48 8.23
C TYR A 3 -2.04 16.47 8.38
N LEU A 4 -0.86 16.11 7.87
CA LEU A 4 0.36 16.91 7.91
C LEU A 4 0.84 17.23 6.48
N PRO A 5 1.49 18.38 6.25
CA PRO A 5 2.09 18.69 4.97
C PRO A 5 3.22 17.72 4.66
N LEU A 6 3.23 17.15 3.45
CA LEU A 6 4.35 16.34 2.95
C LEU A 6 5.43 17.26 2.39
N GLY A 7 6.29 17.78 3.26
CA GLY A 7 7.34 18.73 2.89
C GLY A 7 6.77 19.93 2.11
N ASN A 8 7.39 20.25 0.98
CA ASN A 8 6.98 21.38 0.12
C ASN A 8 6.16 20.94 -1.11
N THR A 9 5.50 19.78 -1.05
CA THR A 9 4.76 19.22 -2.20
C THR A 9 3.36 19.82 -2.39
N GLY A 10 2.84 20.54 -1.39
CA GLY A 10 1.45 21.00 -1.37
C GLY A 10 0.42 19.92 -0.99
N LEU A 11 0.87 18.68 -0.75
CA LEU A 11 0.02 17.58 -0.31
C LEU A 11 -0.13 17.55 1.22
N TYR A 12 -1.31 17.21 1.70
CA TYR A 12 -1.59 16.90 3.10
C TYR A 12 -1.86 15.40 3.24
N VAL A 13 -1.02 14.73 4.02
CA VAL A 13 -1.04 13.27 4.19
C VAL A 13 -1.38 12.89 5.62
N SER A 14 -2.03 11.74 5.82
CA SER A 14 -2.30 11.18 7.13
C SER A 14 -0.98 10.87 7.86
N ARG A 15 -0.97 10.97 9.19
CA ARG A 15 0.22 10.63 10.00
C ARG A 15 0.67 9.18 9.85
N PHE A 16 -0.26 8.30 9.50
CA PHE A 16 0.00 6.90 9.19
C PHE A 16 -0.09 6.68 7.68
N CYS A 17 0.76 5.79 7.17
CA CYS A 17 0.79 5.35 5.78
C CYS A 17 0.55 3.84 5.73
N LEU A 18 -0.20 3.37 4.73
CA LEU A 18 -0.29 1.95 4.43
C LEU A 18 0.81 1.56 3.44
N GLY A 19 1.77 0.74 3.90
CA GLY A 19 2.76 0.13 3.02
C GLY A 19 2.18 -1.12 2.32
N ALA A 20 2.30 -1.17 1.00
CA ALA A 20 1.76 -2.22 0.15
C ALA A 20 2.78 -3.33 -0.19
N MET A 21 3.91 -3.42 0.53
CA MET A 21 4.92 -4.46 0.34
C MET A 21 4.37 -5.88 0.61
N THR A 22 3.27 -5.99 1.37
CA THR A 22 2.60 -7.27 1.63
C THR A 22 1.66 -7.70 0.52
N PHE A 23 1.33 -6.80 -0.43
CA PHE A 23 0.41 -7.09 -1.52
C PHE A 23 1.13 -7.88 -2.59
N GLY A 24 0.79 -9.15 -2.70
CA GLY A 24 1.44 -10.08 -3.60
C GLY A 24 0.71 -11.41 -3.67
N GLU A 25 0.95 -12.12 -4.75
CA GLU A 25 0.48 -13.49 -4.90
C GLU A 25 1.63 -14.46 -4.59
N LYS A 26 1.27 -15.68 -4.17
CA LYS A 26 2.21 -16.78 -3.99
C LYS A 26 2.74 -17.26 -5.36
N ASP A 27 3.64 -16.48 -5.97
CA ASP A 27 4.45 -16.91 -7.10
C ASP A 27 5.91 -17.11 -6.63
N GLN A 28 6.52 -18.22 -7.03
CA GLN A 28 7.92 -18.56 -6.72
C GLN A 28 8.92 -17.52 -7.24
N LYS A 29 8.48 -16.64 -8.14
CA LYS A 29 9.30 -15.55 -8.69
C LYS A 29 9.38 -14.32 -7.80
N GLN A 30 8.51 -14.16 -6.81
CA GLN A 30 8.59 -13.01 -5.91
C GLN A 30 9.72 -13.20 -4.89
N SER A 31 10.40 -12.11 -4.53
CA SER A 31 11.46 -12.16 -3.54
C SER A 31 10.91 -12.54 -2.16
N ALA A 32 11.71 -13.27 -1.36
CA ALA A 32 11.29 -13.81 -0.06
C ALA A 32 10.85 -12.76 0.99
N TRP A 33 11.10 -11.48 0.71
CA TRP A 33 10.71 -10.35 1.55
C TRP A 33 9.35 -9.73 1.18
N ILE A 34 8.75 -10.08 0.04
CA ILE A 34 7.42 -9.61 -0.37
C ILE A 34 6.36 -10.51 0.28
N GLY A 35 5.30 -9.89 0.81
CA GLY A 35 4.19 -10.65 1.39
C GLY A 35 3.33 -11.33 0.32
N ASN A 36 2.44 -12.20 0.77
CA ASN A 36 1.59 -13.01 -0.10
C ASN A 36 0.10 -12.77 0.15
N GLU A 37 -0.25 -11.55 0.58
CA GLU A 37 -1.63 -11.15 0.78
C GLU A 37 -2.30 -10.94 -0.58
N GLY A 38 -3.22 -11.84 -0.93
CA GLY A 38 -3.97 -11.78 -2.19
C GLY A 38 -4.95 -10.60 -2.25
N GLN A 39 -5.57 -10.39 -3.43
CA GLN A 39 -6.37 -9.21 -3.74
C GLN A 39 -7.49 -8.94 -2.72
N GLU A 40 -8.18 -9.98 -2.24
CA GLU A 40 -9.25 -9.77 -1.26
C GLU A 40 -8.74 -9.21 0.08
N ALA A 41 -7.57 -9.68 0.54
CA ALA A 41 -6.96 -9.18 1.75
C ALA A 41 -6.47 -7.74 1.55
N ALA A 42 -5.79 -7.47 0.44
CA ALA A 42 -5.38 -6.12 0.05
C ALA A 42 -6.57 -5.14 0.03
N ASN A 43 -7.68 -5.52 -0.61
CA ASN A 43 -8.91 -4.71 -0.66
C ASN A 43 -9.47 -4.40 0.73
N ARG A 44 -9.50 -5.41 1.62
CA ARG A 44 -9.96 -5.20 3.01
C ARG A 44 -9.05 -4.26 3.78
N MET A 45 -7.73 -4.37 3.59
CA MET A 45 -6.75 -3.49 4.23
C MET A 45 -6.90 -2.05 3.73
N VAL A 46 -6.99 -1.85 2.42
CA VAL A 46 -7.21 -0.54 1.80
C VAL A 46 -8.52 0.07 2.29
N ALA A 47 -9.63 -0.66 2.25
CA ALA A 47 -10.93 -0.20 2.74
C ALA A 47 -10.86 0.23 4.21
N THR A 48 -10.25 -0.59 5.08
CA THR A 48 -10.07 -0.26 6.51
C THR A 48 -9.27 1.03 6.69
N CYS A 49 -8.21 1.23 5.90
CA CYS A 49 -7.42 2.46 5.93
C CYS A 49 -8.23 3.68 5.49
N LEU A 50 -8.99 3.56 4.40
CA LEU A 50 -9.84 4.63 3.90
C LEU A 50 -10.94 4.99 4.92
N ASP A 51 -11.59 4.00 5.54
CA ASP A 51 -12.60 4.21 6.58
C ASP A 51 -12.01 4.91 7.82
N ALA A 52 -10.74 4.67 8.13
CA ALA A 52 -10.00 5.36 9.20
C ALA A 52 -9.50 6.77 8.80
N GLY A 53 -9.68 7.18 7.54
CA GLY A 53 -9.23 8.46 7.00
C GLY A 53 -7.74 8.49 6.62
N ILE A 54 -7.11 7.34 6.35
CA ILE A 54 -5.76 7.29 5.78
C ILE A 54 -5.85 7.64 4.30
N ASN A 55 -5.02 8.59 3.85
CA ASN A 55 -4.92 9.00 2.46
C ASN A 55 -3.50 8.82 1.89
N PHE A 56 -2.60 8.21 2.66
CA PHE A 56 -1.21 7.99 2.28
C PHE A 56 -0.95 6.49 2.13
N PHE A 57 -0.59 6.09 0.91
CA PHE A 57 -0.31 4.71 0.53
C PHE A 57 1.06 4.66 -0.14
N ASP A 58 1.89 3.70 0.27
CA ASP A 58 3.26 3.50 -0.21
C ASP A 58 3.35 2.17 -0.97
N THR A 59 3.89 2.21 -2.19
CA THR A 59 4.09 1.04 -3.05
C THR A 59 5.33 1.23 -3.94
N SER A 60 5.70 0.20 -4.70
CA SER A 60 6.84 0.23 -5.60
C SER A 60 6.71 -0.80 -6.71
N ASN A 61 7.23 -0.46 -7.90
CA ASN A 61 7.45 -1.41 -8.99
C ASN A 61 8.35 -2.60 -8.60
N ALA A 62 9.19 -2.45 -7.57
CA ALA A 62 9.99 -3.55 -7.04
C ALA A 62 9.17 -4.56 -6.22
N TYR A 63 7.97 -4.18 -5.73
CA TYR A 63 7.10 -5.04 -4.95
C TYR A 63 6.34 -5.99 -5.87
N GLY A 64 6.87 -7.21 -5.98
CA GLY A 64 6.31 -8.25 -6.86
C GLY A 64 6.35 -7.86 -8.34
N TYR A 65 7.36 -7.13 -8.80
CA TYR A 65 7.48 -6.66 -10.19
C TYR A 65 6.23 -5.88 -10.66
N GLY A 66 5.78 -4.94 -9.84
CA GLY A 66 4.59 -4.10 -10.06
C GLY A 66 3.26 -4.79 -9.73
N THR A 67 3.29 -6.00 -9.16
CA THR A 67 2.05 -6.66 -8.69
C THR A 67 1.41 -5.86 -7.57
N SER A 68 2.19 -5.35 -6.61
CA SER A 68 1.67 -4.50 -5.53
C SER A 68 0.93 -3.26 -6.05
N GLU A 69 1.48 -2.60 -7.07
CA GLU A 69 0.87 -1.41 -7.69
C GLU A 69 -0.50 -1.75 -8.32
N ARG A 70 -0.58 -2.86 -9.07
CA ARG A 70 -1.83 -3.33 -9.69
C ARG A 70 -2.88 -3.80 -8.68
N MET A 71 -2.43 -4.30 -7.53
CA MET A 71 -3.35 -4.71 -6.47
C MET A 71 -3.87 -3.51 -5.69
N LEU A 72 -3.08 -2.44 -5.58
CA LEU A 72 -3.45 -1.21 -4.89
C LEU A 72 -4.42 -0.34 -5.71
N GLY A 73 -4.36 -0.34 -7.05
CA GLY A 73 -5.22 0.48 -7.93
C GLY A 73 -5.39 -0.07 -9.34
#